data_AF-A0A7Y0X676-F1
#
_entry.id   AF-A0A7Y0X676-F1
#
_cell.length_a   1.000
_cell.length_b   1.000
_cell.length_c   1.000
_cell.angle_alpha   90.00
_cell.angle_beta   90.00
_cell.angle_gamma   90.00
#
_symmetry.space_group_name_H-M   'P 1'
#
loop_
_entity.id
_entity.type
_entity.pdbx_description
1 polymer ?
#
loop_
_entity_poly.entity_id
_entity_poly.type
_entity_poly.pdbx_seq_one_letter_code
_entity_poly.pdbx_strand_id
1 'polypeptide(L)' 'LREKSKVDCYEFMLEHLLCFSVVRMVKVFRVSRSGFYYWIKHRHKAIQRETIRQELDTKVKDAFDNSKGRDGSRCIQKEL' A
#
# COMPACT_ATOMS: atom_id res chain seq x y z
N LEU A 1 -1.55 10.93 -4.28
CA LEU A 1 -0.38 11.11 -3.40
C LEU A 1 -0.82 11.96 -2.21
N ARG A 2 -0.70 11.46 -0.97
CA ARG A 2 -0.92 12.33 0.20
C ARG A 2 0.24 13.31 0.26
N GLU A 3 -0.02 14.59 0.54
CA GLU A 3 1.06 15.56 0.82
C GLU A 3 1.94 14.97 1.91
N LYS A 4 3.24 14.81 1.62
CA LYS A 4 4.24 14.15 2.48
C LYS A 4 4.15 14.64 3.93
N SER A 5 3.95 15.96 4.09
CA SER A 5 3.75 16.64 5.37
C SER A 5 2.64 16.08 6.27
N LYS A 6 1.54 15.55 5.70
CA LYS A 6 0.42 15.02 6.48
C LYS A 6 0.72 13.64 7.06
N VAL A 7 1.49 12.82 6.37
CA VAL A 7 1.89 11.49 6.88
C VAL A 7 2.85 11.65 8.05
N ASP A 8 3.83 12.54 7.93
CA ASP A 8 4.78 12.85 9.00
C ASP A 8 4.06 13.35 10.27
N CYS A 9 3.05 14.21 10.12
CA CYS A 9 2.21 14.65 11.25
C CYS A 9 1.49 13.47 11.92
N TYR A 10 0.94 12.54 11.13
CA TYR A 10 0.24 11.38 11.67
C TYR A 10 1.17 10.38 12.35
N GLU A 11 2.40 10.22 11.86
CA GLU A 11 3.43 9.39 12.50
C GLU A 11 3.81 9.95 13.87
N PHE A 12 4.10 11.25 13.95
CA PHE A 12 4.39 11.92 15.21
C PHE A 12 3.23 11.77 16.21
N MET A 13 1.99 11.99 15.74
CA MET A 13 0.80 11.84 16.57
C MET A 13 0.61 10.41 17.10
N LEU A 14 0.99 9.40 16.31
CA LEU A 14 0.91 8.00 16.69
C LEU A 14 1.94 7.66 17.78
N GLU A 15 3.18 8.11 17.62
CA GLU A 15 4.27 7.87 18.56
C GLU A 15 3.99 8.48 19.95
N HIS A 16 3.32 9.63 19.99
CA HIS A 16 3.06 10.38 21.22
C HIS A 16 1.62 10.22 21.75
N LEU A 17 0.88 9.18 21.34
CA LEU A 17 -0.51 8.95 21.76
C LEU A 17 -0.70 8.84 23.28
N LEU A 18 0.33 8.37 24.00
CA LEU A 18 0.27 8.22 25.45
C LEU A 18 0.64 9.51 26.20
N CYS A 19 1.30 10.45 25.53
CA CYS A 19 1.78 11.69 26.13
C CYS A 19 0.80 12.86 25.91
N PHE A 20 0.10 12.88 24.77
CA PHE A 20 -0.74 14.01 24.39
C PHE A 20 -2.12 13.57 23.91
N SER A 21 -3.13 14.42 24.13
CA SER A 21 -4.47 14.14 23.61
C SER A 21 -4.53 14.37 22.10
N VAL A 22 -5.17 13.42 21.39
CA VAL A 22 -5.38 13.50 19.93
C VAL A 22 -6.07 14.80 19.54
N VAL A 23 -7.04 15.27 20.34
CA VAL A 23 -7.78 16.52 20.09
C VAL A 23 -6.86 17.76 20.10
N ARG A 24 -5.83 17.77 20.94
CA ARG A 24 -4.84 18.86 20.94
C ARG A 24 -3.90 18.75 19.76
N MET A 25 -3.37 17.56 19.49
CA MET A 25 -2.42 17.36 18.39
C MET A 25 -3.03 17.70 17.02
N VAL A 26 -4.28 17.30 16.75
CA VAL A 26 -4.95 17.64 15.47
C VAL A 26 -5.10 19.15 15.26
N LYS A 27 -5.28 19.92 16.34
CA LYS A 27 -5.33 21.40 16.27
C LYS A 27 -3.96 22.00 15.97
N VAL A 28 -2.91 21.50 16.64
CA VAL A 28 -1.52 21.95 16.43
C VAL A 28 -1.07 21.70 15.00
N PHE A 29 -1.27 20.48 14.51
CA PHE A 29 -0.87 20.09 13.14
C PHE A 29 -1.84 20.54 12.05
N ARG A 30 -2.97 21.17 12.41
CA ARG A 30 -4.03 21.61 11.48
C ARG A 30 -4.51 20.47 10.55
N VAL A 31 -4.60 19.25 11.09
CA VAL A 31 -5.09 18.06 10.38
C VAL A 31 -6.45 17.63 10.92
N SER A 32 -7.24 16.92 10.12
CA SER A 32 -8.52 16.38 10.60
C SER A 32 -8.30 15.14 11.48
N ARG A 33 -9.05 15.05 12.59
CA ARG A 33 -9.09 13.86 13.46
C ARG A 33 -9.58 12.61 12.74
N SER A 34 -10.58 12.74 11.87
CA SER A 34 -11.09 11.62 11.04
C SER A 34 -10.01 11.08 10.10
N GLY A 35 -9.25 11.97 9.45
CA GLY A 35 -8.12 11.60 8.59
C GLY A 35 -7.03 10.82 9.32
N PHE A 36 -6.71 11.21 10.57
CA PHE A 36 -5.76 10.48 11.41
C PHE A 36 -6.20 9.04 11.68
N TYR A 37 -7.44 8.83 12.16
CA TYR A 37 -7.96 7.48 12.41
C TYR A 37 -8.12 6.66 11.13
N TYR A 38 -8.54 7.29 10.03
CA TYR A 38 -8.59 6.63 8.73
C TYR A 38 -7.19 6.18 8.28
N TRP A 39 -6.17 7.01 8.47
CA TRP A 39 -4.79 6.64 8.17
C TRP A 39 -4.31 5.48 9.04
N ILE A 40 -4.53 5.51 10.36
CA ILE A 40 -4.17 4.39 11.26
C ILE A 40 -4.79 3.08 10.77
N LYS A 41 -6.09 3.08 10.45
CA LYS A 41 -6.81 1.88 9.99
C LYS A 41 -6.25 1.32 8.67
N HIS A 42 -5.57 2.12 7.86
CA HIS A 42 -5.21 1.77 6.49
C HIS A 42 -3.71 1.80 6.20
N ARG A 43 -2.87 2.28 7.12
CA ARG A 43 -1.42 2.43 6.91
C ARG A 43 -0.72 1.10 6.58
N HIS A 44 -1.19 0.00 7.15
CA HIS A 44 -0.64 -1.34 6.89
C HIS A 44 -1.25 -2.04 5.67
N LYS A 45 -2.37 -1.54 5.12
CA LYS A 45 -3.03 -2.18 3.97
C LYS A 45 -2.23 -2.02 2.67
N ALA A 46 -1.40 -0.99 2.56
CA ALA A 46 -0.51 -0.82 1.42
C ALA A 46 0.53 -1.95 1.36
N ILE A 47 1.10 -2.32 2.51
CA ILE A 47 2.06 -3.42 2.64
C ILE A 47 1.39 -4.74 2.26
N GLN A 48 0.19 -5.01 2.79
CA GLN A 48 -0.55 -6.24 2.46
C GLN A 48 -0.85 -6.35 0.96
N ARG A 49 -1.24 -5.25 0.30
CA ARG A 49 -1.48 -5.25 -1.15
C ARG A 49 -0.21 -5.54 -1.93
N GLU A 50 0.93 -5.02 -1.49
CA GLU A 50 2.21 -5.25 -2.15
C GLU A 50 2.67 -6.70 -1.98
N THR A 51 2.49 -7.29 -0.79
CA THR A 51 2.75 -8.72 -0.56
C THR A 51 1.87 -9.60 -1.47
N ILE A 52 0.57 -9.31 -1.56
CA ILE A 52 -0.34 -10.05 -2.44
C ILE A 52 0.07 -9.92 -3.91
N ARG A 53 0.54 -8.74 -4.34
CA ARG A 53 1.06 -8.56 -5.70
C ARG A 53 2.30 -9.41 -5.95
N GLN A 54 3.26 -9.39 -5.04
CA GLN A 54 4.47 -10.21 -5.16
C GLN A 54 4.16 -11.71 -5.22
N GLU A 55 3.19 -12.19 -4.43
CA GLU A 55 2.72 -13.58 -4.50
C GLU A 55 2.10 -13.91 -5.87
N LEU A 56 1.28 -13.01 -6.42
CA LEU A 56 0.67 -13.20 -7.74
C LEU A 56 1.72 -13.17 -8.85
N ASP A 57 2.66 -12.22 -8.81
CA ASP A 57 3.74 -12.09 -9.78
C ASP A 57 4.63 -13.34 -9.79
N THR A 58 4.90 -13.90 -8.61
CA THR A 58 5.64 -15.17 -8.48
C THR A 58 4.89 -16.30 -9.15
N LYS A 59 3.57 -16.45 -8.88
CA LYS A 59 2.75 -17.49 -9.53
C LYS A 59 2.68 -17.34 -11.05
N VAL A 60 2.57 -16.11 -11.54
CA VAL A 60 2.56 -15.82 -12.98
C VAL A 60 3.89 -16.21 -13.61
N LYS A 61 5.01 -15.85 -12.96
CA LYS A 61 6.35 -16.22 -13.41
C LYS A 61 6.54 -17.74 -13.44
N ASP A 62 6.15 -18.45 -12.37
CA ASP A 62 6.26 -19.90 -12.30
C ASP A 62 5.46 -20.58 -13.42
N ALA A 63 4.24 -20.11 -13.69
CA ALA A 63 3.43 -20.63 -14.78
C ALA A 63 4.08 -20.40 -16.15
N PHE A 64 4.64 -19.21 -16.38
CA PHE A 64 5.35 -18.87 -17.61
C PHE A 64 6.58 -19.76 -17.82
N ASP A 65 7.41 -19.92 -16.79
CA ASP A 65 8.63 -20.73 -16.84
C ASP A 65 8.30 -22.22 -17.05
N ASN A 66 7.26 -22.74 -16.39
CA ASN A 66 6.76 -24.11 -16.60
C ASN A 66 6.26 -24.34 -18.04
N SER A 67 5.66 -23.33 -18.67
CA SER A 67 5.27 -23.38 -20.08
C SER A 67 6.46 -23.27 -21.05
N LYS A 68 7.68 -23.08 -20.54
CA LYS A 68 8.89 -22.74 -21.31
C LYS A 68 8.72 -21.45 -22.13
N GLY A 69 7.95 -20.51 -21.58
CA GLY A 69 7.59 -19.25 -22.25
C GLY A 69 6.71 -19.42 -23.49
N ARG A 70 6.03 -20.57 -23.65
CA ARG A 70 5.10 -20.81 -24.76
C ARG A 70 3.72 -20.26 -24.49
N ASP A 71 3.29 -20.29 -23.24
CA ASP A 71 2.01 -19.73 -22.81
C ASP A 71 2.21 -18.31 -22.28
N GLY A 72 1.56 -17.37 -22.96
CA GLY A 72 1.65 -15.93 -22.78
C GLY A 72 0.63 -15.25 -23.68
N SER A 73 0.90 -14.03 -24.17
CA SER A 73 0.10 -13.44 -25.26
C SER A 73 -0.04 -14.47 -26.39
N ARG A 74 -1.28 -14.79 -26.83
CA ARG A 74 -1.51 -15.81 -27.86
C ARG A 74 -0.57 -15.57 -29.03
N CYS A 75 0.41 -16.45 -29.22
CA CYS A 75 1.17 -16.48 -30.45
C CYS A 75 0.18 -16.79 -31.58
N ILE A 76 -0.15 -15.78 -32.38
CA ILE A 76 -0.83 -15.96 -33.65
C ILE A 76 0.10 -16.85 -34.48
N GLN A 77 -0.22 -18.14 -34.57
CA GLN A 77 0.46 -19.02 -35.49
C GLN A 77 0.11 -18.53 -36.90
N LYS A 78 1.12 -18.11 -37.67
CA LYS A 78 0.98 -18.06 -39.12
C LYS A 78 0.82 -19.51 -39.57
N GLU A 79 -0.36 -19.86 -40.05
CA GLU A 79 -0.55 -21.06 -40.87
C GLU A 79 0.42 -20.96 -42.06
N LEU A 80 1.26 -21.98 -42.23
CA LEU A 80 2.08 -22.24 -43.41
C LEU A 80 1.60 -23.54 -44.04
#